data_AF-A0A2N3A903-F1
#
_entry.id   AF-A0A2N3A903-F1
#
_cell.length_a   1.000
_cell.length_b   1.000
_cell.length_c   1.000
_cell.angle_alpha   90.00
_cell.angle_beta   90.00
_cell.angle_gamma   90.00
#
_symmetry.space_group_name_H-M   'P 1'
#
loop_
_entity.id
_entity.type
_entity.pdbx_description
1 polymer ?
#
loop_
_entity_poly.entity_id
_entity_poly.type
_entity_poly.pdbx_seq_one_letter_code
_entity_poly.pdbx_strand_id
1 'polypeptide(L)' 'SGIAGPTGGTEEKSVGTVWIAIASEKRVISKKFIFGKERDINIQRTAVAALGMLNLEMS' A
#
# COMPACT_ATOMS: atom_id res chain seq x y z
N SER A 1 0.49 6.77 -2.42
CA SER A 1 0.90 7.65 -1.29
C SER A 1 0.24 7.15 -0.01
N GLY A 2 0.90 7.29 1.16
CA GLY A 2 0.43 6.69 2.41
C GLY A 2 1.04 7.32 3.66
N ILE A 3 0.53 6.96 4.83
CA ILE A 3 1.01 7.38 6.16
C ILE A 3 1.51 6.14 6.87
N ALA A 4 2.82 5.88 6.79
CA ALA A 4 3.41 4.66 7.36
C ALA A 4 3.40 4.65 8.90
N GLY A 5 3.27 5.81 9.56
CA GLY A 5 3.29 5.95 11.01
C GLY A 5 4.65 6.34 11.61
N PRO A 6 4.72 6.45 12.95
CA PRO A 6 3.62 6.21 13.92
C PRO A 6 2.66 7.40 14.08
N THR A 7 2.98 8.55 13.52
CA THR A 7 2.19 9.79 13.60
C THR A 7 1.64 10.22 12.23
N GLY A 8 0.85 11.28 12.20
CA GLY A 8 0.38 11.93 10.95
C GLY A 8 -0.89 11.35 10.35
N GLY A 9 -1.54 10.39 11.01
CA GLY A 9 -2.86 9.90 10.63
C GLY A 9 -3.97 10.89 10.97
N THR A 10 -4.99 10.97 10.11
CA THR A 10 -6.26 11.66 10.38
C THR A 10 -7.40 10.64 10.45
N GLU A 11 -8.60 11.03 10.90
CA GLU A 11 -9.79 10.14 10.86
C GLU A 11 -10.08 9.63 9.44
N GLU A 12 -9.92 10.49 8.44
CA GLU A 12 -10.11 10.13 7.03
C GLU A 12 -8.94 9.30 6.46
N LYS A 13 -7.73 9.43 7.02
CA LYS A 13 -6.52 8.79 6.53
C LYS A 13 -5.64 8.32 7.70
N SER A 14 -6.01 7.18 8.27
CA SER A 14 -5.34 6.63 9.44
C SER A 14 -3.88 6.23 9.18
N VAL A 15 -3.08 6.20 10.24
CA VAL A 15 -1.76 5.56 10.22
C VAL A 15 -1.89 4.12 9.72
N GLY A 16 -0.96 3.71 8.86
CA GLY A 16 -0.99 2.42 8.16
C GLY A 16 -1.72 2.48 6.82
N THR A 17 -2.35 3.61 6.46
CA THR A 17 -2.96 3.77 5.13
C THR A 17 -1.88 3.84 4.05
N VAL A 18 -1.90 2.92 3.10
CA VAL A 18 -1.00 2.86 1.95
C VAL A 18 -1.79 2.65 0.67
N TRP A 19 -1.61 3.52 -0.31
CA TRP A 19 -2.09 3.30 -1.68
C TRP A 19 -0.97 2.77 -2.56
N ILE A 20 -1.24 1.65 -3.22
CA ILE A 20 -0.36 1.01 -4.20
C ILE A 20 -1.06 1.04 -5.55
N ALA A 21 -0.34 1.42 -6.59
CA ALA A 21 -0.80 1.38 -7.97
C ALA A 21 0.21 0.63 -8.84
N ILE A 22 -0.29 -0.20 -9.76
CA ILE A 22 0.49 -0.92 -10.77
C ILE A 22 -0.03 -0.47 -12.13
N ALA A 23 0.87 -0.03 -12.99
CA ALA A 23 0.60 0.27 -14.38
C ALA A 23 1.23 -0.81 -15.25
N SER A 24 0.42 -1.48 -16.06
CA SER A 24 0.83 -2.46 -17.07
C SER A 24 0.39 -1.98 -18.47
N GLU A 25 0.79 -2.69 -19.51
CA GLU A 25 0.30 -2.43 -20.88
C GLU A 25 -1.22 -2.65 -21.01
N LYS A 26 -1.81 -3.48 -20.13
CA LYS A 26 -3.25 -3.79 -20.16
C LYS A 26 -4.06 -2.67 -19.51
N ARG A 27 -3.64 -2.20 -18.33
CA ARG A 27 -4.37 -1.25 -17.49
C ARG A 27 -3.55 -0.71 -16.33
N VAL A 28 -4.10 0.29 -15.65
CA VAL A 28 -3.65 0.74 -14.34
C VAL A 28 -4.62 0.25 -13.27
N ILE A 29 -4.12 -0.46 -12.26
CA ILE A 29 -4.88 -0.86 -11.08
C ILE A 29 -4.34 -0.10 -9.85
N SER A 30 -5.23 0.29 -8.95
CA SER A 30 -4.83 0.86 -7.65
C SER A 30 -5.65 0.26 -6.51
N LYS A 31 -5.02 0.07 -5.35
CA LYS A 31 -5.65 -0.50 -4.16
C LYS A 31 -5.20 0.22 -2.91
N LYS A 32 -6.15 0.54 -2.04
CA LYS A 32 -5.91 1.04 -0.69
C LYS A 32 -5.72 -0.13 0.26
N PHE A 33 -4.66 -0.07 1.04
CA PHE A 33 -4.39 -0.94 2.18
C PHE A 33 -4.42 -0.12 3.46
N ILE A 34 -4.88 -0.73 4.54
CA ILE A 34 -4.74 -0.20 5.89
C ILE A 34 -3.99 -1.28 6.68
N PHE A 35 -2.71 -1.02 6.95
CA PHE A 35 -1.86 -1.91 7.72
C PHE A 35 -1.89 -1.56 9.22
N GLY A 36 -0.84 -1.93 9.95
CA GLY A 36 -0.74 -1.68 11.40
C GLY A 36 -0.24 -0.26 11.70
N LYS A 37 0.15 -0.01 12.94
CA LYS A 37 0.68 1.29 13.37
C LYS A 37 2.21 1.38 13.30
N GLU A 38 2.87 0.23 13.22
CA GLU A 38 4.33 0.11 13.22
C GLU A 38 4.90 0.39 11.83
N ARG A 39 5.76 1.42 11.74
CA ARG A 39 6.34 1.90 10.47
C ARG A 39 7.08 0.80 9.72
N ASP A 40 7.96 0.06 10.41
CA ASP A 40 8.81 -0.94 9.76
C ASP A 40 7.99 -2.13 9.22
N ILE A 41 6.97 -2.56 9.97
CA ILE A 41 6.03 -3.59 9.55
C ILE A 41 5.24 -3.10 8.32
N ASN A 42 4.81 -1.84 8.31
CA ASN A 42 4.07 -1.26 7.20
C ASN A 42 4.91 -1.18 5.92
N ILE A 43 6.20 -0.87 6.03
CA ILE A 43 7.13 -0.89 4.89
C ILE A 43 7.24 -2.30 4.30
N GLN A 44 7.48 -3.31 5.14
CA GLN A 44 7.58 -4.71 4.70
C GLN A 44 6.28 -5.20 4.04
N ARG A 45 5.13 -4.94 4.68
CA ARG A 45 3.81 -5.31 4.14
C ARG A 45 3.50 -4.61 2.82
N THR A 46 3.90 -3.35 2.68
CA THR A 46 3.75 -2.59 1.43
C THR A 46 4.52 -3.25 0.29
N ALA A 47 5.78 -3.64 0.53
CA ALA A 47 6.61 -4.27 -0.49
C ALA A 47 6.02 -5.63 -0.94
N VAL A 48 5.61 -6.48 0.00
CA VAL A 48 4.99 -7.78 -0.30
C VAL A 48 3.67 -7.60 -1.05
N ALA A 49 2.82 -6.65 -0.63
CA ALA A 49 1.55 -6.39 -1.30
C ALA A 49 1.73 -5.85 -2.72
N ALA A 50 2.70 -4.96 -2.95
CA ALA A 50 3.01 -4.44 -4.28
C ALA A 50 3.49 -5.53 -5.23
N LEU A 51 4.40 -6.40 -4.77
CA LEU A 51 4.89 -7.52 -5.58
C LEU A 51 3.77 -8.51 -5.90
N GLY A 52 2.92 -8.83 -4.92
CA GLY A 52 1.74 -9.67 -5.16
C GLY A 52 0.77 -9.08 -6.18
N MET A 53 0.51 -7.77 -6.11
CA MET A 53 -0.33 -7.08 -7.10
C MET A 53 0.29 -7.11 -8.50
N LEU A 54 1.61 -6.91 -8.61
CA LEU A 54 2.30 -6.99 -9.90
C LEU A 54 2.22 -8.40 -10.48
N ASN A 55 2.51 -9.43 -9.70
CA ASN A 55 2.43 -10.82 -10.16
C ASN A 55 1.03 -11.19 -10.66
N LEU A 56 -0.02 -10.76 -9.96
CA LEU A 56 -1.40 -10.99 -10.38
C LEU A 56 -1.78 -10.26 -11.67
N GLU A 57 -1.19 -9.08 -11.93
CA GLU A 57 -1.47 -8.32 -13.15
C GLU A 57 -0.69 -8.83 -14.37
N MET A 58 0.48 -9.45 -14.13
CA MET A 58 1.31 -10.08 -15.17
C MET A 58 0.88 -11.51 -15.52
N SER A 59 0.12 -12.17 -14.65
CA SER A 59 -0.48 -13.49 -14.91
C SER A 59 -1.65 -13.38 -15.88
#